data_AF-A0A947VGR0-F1
#
_entry.id   AF-A0A947VGR0-F1
#
_cell.length_a   1.000
_cell.length_b   1.000
_cell.length_c   1.000
_cell.angle_alpha   90.00
_cell.angle_beta   90.00
_cell.angle_gamma   90.00
#
_symmetry.space_group_name_H-M   'P 1'
#
loop_
_entity.id
_entity.type
_entity.pdbx_description
1 polymer ?
#
loop_
_entity_poly.entity_id
_entity_poly.type
_entity_poly.pdbx_seq_one_letter_code
_entity_poly.pdbx_strand_id
1 'polypeptide(L)' 'MPSFTTQIANLYKSGPIIEVLISPSRLLVQMLKDKNQPIPQSVKVLAMIDTGATSTVVRSDIIE' A
#
# COMPACT_ATOMS: atom_id res chain seq x y z
N MET A 1 -17.02 -7.96 18.59
CA MET A 1 -15.94 -8.94 18.34
C MET A 1 -14.64 -8.14 18.19
N PRO A 2 -13.63 -8.35 19.05
CA PRO A 2 -12.38 -7.61 18.93
C PRO A 2 -11.68 -7.98 17.62
N SER A 3 -10.91 -7.06 17.04
CA SER A 3 -10.15 -7.33 15.81
C SER A 3 -9.21 -8.54 15.98
N PHE A 4 -9.06 -9.33 14.93
CA PHE A 4 -8.07 -10.42 14.86
C PHE A 4 -6.64 -9.89 15.06
N THR A 5 -6.39 -8.64 14.65
CA THR A 5 -5.09 -7.98 14.69
C THR A 5 -4.69 -7.46 16.08
N THR A 6 -5.61 -7.33 17.03
CA THR A 6 -5.27 -6.87 18.40
C THR A 6 -4.85 -8.00 19.34
N GLN A 7 -5.04 -9.26 18.96
CA GLN A 7 -4.84 -10.42 19.83
C GLN A 7 -3.52 -11.18 19.54
N ILE A 8 -2.89 -10.94 18.39
CA ILE A 8 -1.68 -11.66 17.98
C ILE A 8 -0.47 -10.75 18.10
N ALA A 9 0.51 -11.15 18.92
CA ALA A 9 1.80 -10.49 18.97
C ALA A 9 2.52 -10.63 17.63
N ASN A 10 2.91 -9.50 17.04
CA ASN A 10 3.80 -9.40 15.87
C ASN A 10 3.20 -9.92 14.55
N LEU A 11 2.14 -9.28 14.07
CA LEU A 11 1.50 -9.54 12.77
C LEU A 11 2.42 -9.39 11.56
N TYR A 12 3.57 -8.73 11.70
CA TYR A 12 4.58 -8.71 10.64
C TYR A 12 5.10 -10.13 10.31
N LYS A 13 5.12 -11.05 11.28
CA LYS A 13 5.62 -12.43 11.10
C LYS A 13 4.51 -13.46 10.81
N SER A 14 3.27 -13.18 11.22
CA SER A 14 2.17 -14.15 11.20
C SER A 14 0.83 -13.60 10.67
N GLY A 15 0.81 -12.33 10.24
CA GLY A 15 -0.38 -11.71 9.66
C GLY A 15 -0.65 -12.17 8.22
N PRO A 16 -1.85 -11.91 7.68
CA PRO A 16 -2.15 -12.16 6.28
C PRO A 16 -1.39 -11.15 5.40
N ILE A 17 -0.14 -11.48 5.11
CA ILE A 17 0.75 -10.70 4.24
C ILE A 17 0.57 -11.16 2.80
N ILE A 18 0.31 -10.20 1.90
CA ILE A 18 0.18 -10.43 0.47
C ILE A 18 1.13 -9.50 -0.30
N GLU A 19 1.51 -9.92 -1.51
CA GLU A 19 2.19 -9.04 -2.45
C GLU A 19 1.17 -8.16 -3.17
N VAL A 20 1.43 -6.85 -3.22
CA VAL A 20 0.60 -5.87 -3.93
C VAL A 20 1.44 -4.99 -4.84
N LEU A 21 0.81 -4.44 -5.86
CA LEU A 21 1.41 -3.45 -6.75
C LEU A 21 0.77 -2.08 -6.51
N ILE A 22 1.56 -1.12 -6.05
CA ILE A 22 1.13 0.28 -5.91
C ILE A 22 1.49 1.01 -7.19
N SER A 23 0.49 1.62 -7.83
CA SER A 23 0.67 2.35 -9.09
C SER A 23 0.13 3.77 -8.96
N PRO A 24 0.71 4.75 -9.69
CA PRO A 24 0.14 6.09 -9.81
C PRO A 24 -1.32 6.02 -10.28
N SER A 25 -2.16 6.93 -9.77
CA SER A 25 -3.55 7.01 -10.20
C SER A 25 -3.64 7.37 -11.68
N ARG A 26 -4.70 6.90 -12.37
CA ARG A 26 -4.91 7.23 -13.81
C ARG A 26 -4.92 8.73 -14.07
N LEU A 27 -5.50 9.51 -13.15
CA LEU A 27 -5.55 10.96 -13.24
C LEU A 27 -4.14 11.56 -13.21
N LEU A 28 -3.29 11.13 -12.27
CA LEU A 28 -1.91 11.58 -12.18
C LEU A 28 -1.12 11.19 -13.44
N VAL A 29 -1.29 9.97 -13.93
CA VAL A 29 -0.66 9.51 -15.17
C VAL A 29 -1.05 10.41 -16.35
N GLN A 30 -2.33 10.74 -16.49
CA GLN A 30 -2.78 11.63 -17.57
C GLN A 30 -2.15 13.02 -17.44
N MET A 31 -2.17 13.62 -16.25
CA MET A 31 -1.56 14.92 -16.00
C MET A 31 -0.06 14.96 -16.30
N LEU A 32 0.68 13.89 -15.99
CA LEU A 32 2.11 13.79 -16.28
C LEU A 32 2.37 13.63 -17.79
N LYS A 33 1.55 12.85 -18.49
CA LYS A 33 1.61 12.73 -19.96
C LYS A 33 1.37 14.07 -20.65
N ASP A 34 0.35 14.80 -20.24
CA ASP A 34 0.01 16.11 -20.82
C ASP A 34 1.15 17.12 -20.63
N LYS A 35 1.93 16.97 -19.56
CA LYS A 35 3.12 17.80 -19.27
C LYS A 35 4.42 17.24 -19.85
N ASN A 36 4.37 16.13 -20.59
CA ASN A 36 5.54 15.39 -21.08
C ASN A 36 6.56 15.08 -19.96
N GLN A 37 6.06 14.75 -18.76
CA GLN A 37 6.84 14.43 -17.58
C GLN A 37 6.97 12.90 -17.41
N PRO A 38 8.06 12.42 -16.77
CA PRO A 38 8.21 11.00 -16.49
C PRO A 38 7.09 10.50 -15.58
N ILE A 39 6.57 9.31 -15.88
CA ILE A 39 5.55 8.64 -15.08
C ILE A 39 6.27 7.75 -14.07
N PRO A 40 5.98 7.87 -12.75
CA PRO A 40 6.56 7.00 -11.75
C PRO A 40 6.24 5.52 -12.03
N GLN A 41 7.22 4.66 -11.81
CA GLN A 41 7.01 3.22 -11.96
C GLN A 41 6.15 2.68 -10.81
N SER A 42 5.43 1.60 -11.08
CA SER A 42 4.73 0.88 -10.03
C SER A 42 5.71 0.18 -9.11
N VAL A 43 5.43 0.19 -7.80
CA VAL A 43 6.27 -0.46 -6.79
C VAL A 43 5.55 -1.69 -6.26
N LYS A 44 6.28 -2.80 -6.21
CA LYS A 44 5.82 -4.06 -5.63
C LYS A 44 6.21 -4.12 -4.16
N VAL A 45 5.24 -4.34 -3.28
CA VAL A 45 5.45 -4.34 -1.83
C VAL A 45 4.68 -5.47 -1.15
N LEU A 46 5.12 -5.83 0.05
CA LEU A 46 4.35 -6.68 0.95
C LEU A 46 3.40 -5.80 1.78
N ALA A 47 2.12 -6.16 1.79
CA ALA A 47 1.08 -5.48 2.54
C ALA A 47 0.34 -6.45 3.46
N MET A 48 -0.12 -5.94 4.60
CA MET A 48 -0.90 -6.70 5.57
C MET A 48 -2.39 -6.41 5.39
N ILE A 49 -3.22 -7.45 5.34
CA ILE A 49 -4.67 -7.29 5.44
C ILE A 49 -5.02 -7.05 6.92
N ASP A 50 -5.37 -5.81 7.27
CA ASP A 50 -5.75 -5.42 8.63
C ASP A 50 -7.21 -4.97 8.69
N THR A 51 -8.10 -5.84 9.16
CA THR A 51 -9.53 -5.53 9.31
C THR A 51 -9.82 -4.57 10.48
N GLY A 52 -8.83 -4.29 11.34
CA GLY A 52 -8.92 -3.29 12.39
C GLY A 52 -8.55 -1.88 11.94
N ALA A 53 -7.96 -1.72 10.75
CA ALA A 53 -7.56 -0.42 10.22
C ALA A 53 -8.76 0.35 9.65
N THR A 54 -8.87 1.64 9.98
CA THR A 54 -9.89 2.52 9.40
C THR A 54 -9.62 2.84 7.93
N SER A 55 -8.35 2.82 7.52
CA SER A 55 -7.91 3.10 6.16
C SER A 55 -6.60 2.37 5.84
N THR A 56 -6.28 2.30 4.55
CA THR A 56 -4.98 1.82 4.09
C THR A 56 -3.89 2.82 4.47
N VAL A 57 -2.85 2.35 5.14
CA VAL A 57 -1.66 3.14 5.47
C VAL A 57 -0.48 2.61 4.66
N VAL A 58 0.22 3.51 3.98
CA VAL A 58 1.45 3.21 3.24
C VAL A 58 2.61 3.85 4.00
N ARG A 59 3.67 3.08 4.23
CA ARG A 59 4.87 3.60 4.89
C ARG A 59 5.58 4.62 3.98
N SER A 60 6.12 5.68 4.56
CA SER A 60 6.75 6.77 3.81
C SER A 60 7.96 6.33 2.98
N ASP A 61 8.69 5.30 3.43
CA ASP A 61 9.85 4.71 2.74
C ASP A 61 9.49 4.00 1.42
N ILE A 62 8.21 3.76 1.15
CA ILE A 62 7.72 3.15 -0.09
C ILE A 62 7.45 4.20 -1.18
N ILE A 63 7.29 5.48 -0.82
CA ILE A 63 6.80 6.55 -1.70
C ILE A 63 7.95 7.46 -2.22
N GLU A 64 9.21 7.11 -1.97
CA GLU A 64 10.39 7.85 -2.48
C GLU A 64 10.74 7.54 -3.95
#